data_AF-A0A9D6YDB6-F1
#
_entry.id   AF-A0A9D6YDB6-F1
#
_cell.length_a   1.000
_cell.length_b   1.000
_cell.length_c   1.000
_cell.angle_alpha   90.00
_cell.angle_beta   90.00
_cell.angle_gamma   90.00
#
_symmetry.space_group_name_H-M   'P 1'
#
loop_
_entity.id
_entity.type
_entity.pdbx_description
1 polymer ?
#
loop_
_entity_poly.entity_id
_entity_poly.type
_entity_poly.pdbx_seq_one_letter_code
_entity_poly.pdbx_strand_id
1 'polypeptide(L)'
;MMPPGDTPPQSAAWLELPDKSTHPLARDSYIGRVVGNEIVVPDHRVSRRHAVVQCQGRRFTIVDLGSTNGTLVNDTRIFRPTQLRDADVIVIGGQRFVFCQPVSPDDNTDDAAAGTAVIVGKTACWMLVVAVADPASVSAVEWATRAEQTLAKGGARLKRWRGASFLAHWRVEVASPAAIRSVVLELAGAPCPAGARLALHYGTVRVGAGAGPTEENLLGAAVTFTHQLEAAAAELGVGFLLSEEAANSLELAKMATRLGPRAVRGAPGMHVRFVL
;
A
#
# COMPACT_ATOMS: atom_id res chain seq x y z
N MET A 1 19.83 -35.64 -15.41
CA MET A 1 19.27 -34.93 -16.57
C MET A 1 17.75 -35.02 -16.43
N MET A 2 17.11 -33.93 -15.99
CA MET A 2 15.64 -33.83 -15.84
C MET A 2 15.02 -33.39 -17.18
N PRO A 3 13.79 -33.82 -17.52
CA PRO A 3 13.14 -33.43 -18.76
C PRO A 3 12.70 -31.94 -18.73
N PRO A 4 12.78 -31.23 -19.86
CA PRO A 4 12.26 -29.86 -20.00
C PRO A 4 10.79 -29.94 -20.38
N GLY A 5 9.90 -29.59 -19.46
CA GLY A 5 8.47 -29.59 -19.72
C GLY A 5 7.77 -28.68 -18.72
N ASP A 6 7.26 -27.58 -19.25
CA ASP A 6 6.32 -26.65 -18.62
C ASP A 6 6.88 -25.73 -17.53
N THR A 7 7.84 -24.88 -17.92
CA THR A 7 7.91 -23.55 -17.33
C THR A 7 6.59 -22.85 -17.66
N PRO A 8 5.76 -22.46 -16.66
CA PRO A 8 4.52 -21.74 -16.93
C PRO A 8 4.83 -20.48 -17.74
N PRO A 9 3.93 -20.04 -18.64
CA PRO A 9 4.12 -18.79 -19.36
C PRO A 9 4.45 -17.69 -18.36
N GLN A 10 5.52 -16.94 -18.66
CA GLN A 10 6.31 -16.05 -17.81
C GLN A 10 5.55 -14.81 -17.28
N SER A 11 4.22 -14.91 -17.15
CA SER A 11 3.28 -13.83 -16.84
C SER A 11 2.01 -14.28 -16.08
N ALA A 12 1.84 -15.57 -15.77
CA ALA A 12 0.67 -16.09 -15.05
C ALA A 12 0.99 -16.39 -13.57
N ALA A 13 0.05 -16.10 -12.65
CA ALA A 13 0.16 -16.50 -11.25
C ALA A 13 -0.21 -17.99 -11.06
N TRP A 14 0.26 -18.62 -9.99
CA TRP A 14 -0.05 -20.01 -9.65
C TRP A 14 -0.18 -20.20 -8.14
N LEU A 15 -0.79 -21.31 -7.73
CA LEU A 15 -0.72 -21.83 -6.37
C LEU A 15 0.30 -22.98 -6.32
N GLU A 16 1.21 -22.94 -5.36
CA GLU A 16 1.99 -24.11 -4.95
C GLU A 16 1.16 -24.91 -3.94
N LEU A 17 0.93 -26.18 -4.24
CA LEU A 17 0.14 -27.10 -3.43
C LEU A 17 1.01 -27.77 -2.35
N PRO A 18 0.41 -28.42 -1.33
CA PRO A 18 1.16 -29.11 -0.27
C PRO A 18 2.15 -30.16 -0.78
N ASP A 19 1.87 -30.77 -1.93
CA ASP A 19 2.71 -31.78 -2.57
C ASP A 19 3.81 -31.19 -3.49
N LYS A 20 4.01 -29.87 -3.44
CA LYS A 20 4.94 -29.10 -4.29
C LYS A 20 4.57 -29.05 -5.77
N SER A 21 3.41 -29.59 -6.16
CA SER A 21 2.86 -29.33 -7.49
C SER A 21 2.36 -27.89 -7.60
N THR A 22 2.27 -27.38 -8.82
CA THR A 22 1.79 -26.02 -9.09
C THR A 22 0.51 -26.06 -9.89
N HIS A 23 -0.48 -25.24 -9.49
CA HIS A 23 -1.72 -25.06 -10.23
C HIS A 23 -1.79 -23.63 -10.80
N PRO A 24 -1.79 -23.46 -12.14
CA PRO A 24 -1.85 -22.13 -12.75
C PRO A 24 -3.22 -21.48 -12.56
N LEU A 25 -3.24 -20.21 -12.18
CA LEU A 25 -4.47 -19.44 -11.96
C LEU A 25 -4.79 -18.61 -13.21
N ALA A 26 -5.23 -19.26 -14.29
CA ALA A 26 -5.63 -18.58 -15.53
C ALA A 26 -7.10 -18.09 -15.50
N ARG A 27 -7.91 -18.63 -14.61
CA ARG A 27 -9.35 -18.35 -14.43
C ARG A 27 -9.75 -18.62 -12.98
N ASP A 28 -11.01 -18.33 -12.66
CA ASP A 28 -11.58 -18.69 -11.36
C ASP A 28 -11.34 -20.18 -11.08
N SER A 29 -10.72 -20.47 -9.94
CA SER A 29 -10.31 -21.80 -9.55
C SER A 29 -10.94 -22.14 -8.20
N TYR A 30 -11.82 -23.14 -8.18
CA TYR A 30 -12.47 -23.58 -6.96
C TYR A 30 -11.55 -24.55 -6.20
N ILE A 31 -11.57 -24.43 -4.87
CA ILE A 31 -10.86 -25.29 -3.93
C ILE A 31 -11.89 -26.01 -3.08
N GLY A 32 -11.83 -27.33 -3.00
CA GLY A 32 -12.75 -28.10 -2.16
C GLY A 32 -12.51 -29.60 -2.16
N ARG A 33 -13.28 -30.31 -1.33
CA ARG A 33 -13.07 -31.75 -1.13
C ARG A 33 -13.56 -32.65 -2.26
N VAL A 34 -14.58 -32.23 -3.00
CA VAL A 34 -15.19 -33.11 -4.02
C VAL A 34 -14.47 -32.98 -5.36
N VAL A 35 -14.45 -34.09 -6.09
CA VAL A 35 -14.07 -34.14 -7.49
C VAL A 35 -15.05 -33.26 -8.28
N GLY A 36 -14.52 -32.24 -8.98
CA GLY A 36 -15.31 -31.18 -9.62
C GLY A 36 -14.85 -29.77 -9.29
N ASN A 37 -14.00 -29.60 -8.27
CA ASN A 37 -13.20 -28.39 -8.08
C ASN A 37 -11.92 -28.47 -8.90
N GLU A 38 -11.38 -27.33 -9.34
CA GLU A 38 -10.07 -27.25 -10.01
C GLU A 38 -8.92 -27.72 -9.10
N ILE A 39 -9.03 -27.47 -7.80
CA ILE A 39 -8.09 -27.92 -6.78
C ILE A 39 -8.85 -28.80 -5.78
N VAL A 40 -8.61 -30.10 -5.86
CA VAL A 40 -9.25 -31.10 -5.00
C VAL A 40 -8.39 -31.37 -3.77
N VAL A 41 -8.96 -31.13 -2.59
CA VAL A 41 -8.31 -31.38 -1.29
C VAL A 41 -9.10 -32.44 -0.55
N PRO A 42 -8.75 -33.74 -0.64
CA PRO A 42 -9.56 -34.85 -0.14
C PRO A 42 -9.47 -35.01 1.40
N ASP A 43 -9.80 -33.95 2.15
CA ASP A 43 -9.77 -33.90 3.61
C ASP A 43 -11.14 -33.53 4.17
N HIS A 44 -11.64 -34.32 5.13
CA HIS A 44 -12.93 -34.13 5.80
C HIS A 44 -13.11 -32.74 6.44
N ARG A 45 -12.02 -32.05 6.81
CA ARG A 45 -12.01 -30.68 7.32
C ARG A 45 -12.26 -29.64 6.22
N VAL A 46 -12.24 -30.04 4.96
CA VAL A 46 -12.52 -29.19 3.79
C VAL A 46 -13.95 -29.41 3.31
N SER A 47 -14.70 -28.32 3.19
CA SER A 47 -16.05 -28.31 2.61
C SER A 47 -16.05 -28.73 1.14
N ARG A 48 -17.20 -29.18 0.63
CA ARG A 48 -17.33 -29.65 -0.76
C ARG A 48 -16.87 -28.60 -1.77
N ARG A 49 -17.33 -27.35 -1.61
CA ARG A 49 -16.78 -26.14 -2.22
C ARG A 49 -16.37 -25.24 -1.07
N HIS A 50 -15.08 -25.08 -0.84
CA HIS A 50 -14.55 -24.42 0.36
C HIS A 50 -14.25 -22.95 0.09
N ALA A 51 -13.45 -22.70 -0.94
CA ALA A 51 -13.07 -21.36 -1.37
C ALA A 51 -12.99 -21.31 -2.89
N VAL A 52 -12.93 -20.08 -3.42
CA VAL A 52 -12.60 -19.82 -4.81
C VAL A 52 -11.51 -18.77 -4.85
N VAL A 53 -10.51 -18.99 -5.71
CA VAL A 53 -9.58 -17.94 -6.11
C VAL A 53 -10.12 -17.34 -7.39
N GLN A 54 -10.63 -16.12 -7.30
CA GLN A 54 -11.15 -15.37 -8.44
C GLN A 54 -10.00 -14.70 -9.19
N CYS A 55 -10.00 -14.83 -10.52
CA CYS A 55 -9.02 -14.22 -11.40
C CYS A 55 -9.65 -13.05 -12.14
N GLN A 56 -9.18 -11.83 -11.88
CA GLN A 56 -9.59 -10.61 -12.58
C GLN A 56 -8.35 -9.95 -13.20
N GLY A 57 -7.96 -10.41 -14.39
CA GLY A 57 -6.75 -9.97 -15.06
C GLY A 57 -5.50 -10.40 -14.30
N ARG A 58 -4.84 -9.46 -13.63
CA ARG A 58 -3.67 -9.72 -12.76
C ARG A 58 -3.98 -9.65 -11.27
N ARG A 59 -5.23 -9.40 -10.88
CA ARG A 59 -5.67 -9.42 -9.48
C ARG A 59 -6.29 -10.77 -9.15
N PHE A 60 -5.85 -11.32 -8.02
CA PHE A 60 -6.33 -12.59 -7.50
C PHE A 60 -6.95 -12.37 -6.13
N THR A 61 -8.18 -12.83 -5.95
CA THR A 61 -8.91 -12.65 -4.68
C THR A 61 -9.41 -14.00 -4.21
N ILE A 62 -9.07 -14.37 -2.99
CA ILE A 62 -9.63 -15.56 -2.35
C ILE A 62 -10.95 -15.22 -1.65
N VAL A 63 -11.96 -16.04 -1.89
CA VAL A 63 -13.30 -15.92 -1.29
C VAL A 63 -13.65 -17.24 -0.63
N ASP A 64 -13.87 -17.21 0.68
CA ASP A 64 -14.44 -18.34 1.41
C ASP A 64 -15.94 -18.47 1.06
N LEU A 65 -16.39 -19.67 0.70
CA LEU A 65 -17.75 -19.92 0.23
C LEU A 65 -18.69 -20.38 1.36
N GLY A 66 -18.44 -19.91 2.59
CA GLY A 66 -19.18 -20.34 3.77
C GLY A 66 -18.69 -21.70 4.29
N SER A 67 -17.38 -21.92 4.27
CA SER A 67 -16.79 -23.17 4.70
C SER A 67 -16.92 -23.37 6.22
N THR A 68 -16.95 -24.62 6.65
CA THR A 68 -17.16 -24.96 8.07
C THR A 68 -15.98 -24.52 8.94
N ASN A 69 -14.75 -24.79 8.47
CA ASN A 69 -13.53 -24.50 9.22
C ASN A 69 -12.89 -23.15 8.87
N GLY A 70 -13.40 -22.48 7.83
CA GLY A 70 -12.86 -21.22 7.34
C GLY A 70 -11.59 -21.39 6.53
N THR A 71 -11.28 -20.31 5.80
CA THR A 71 -10.02 -20.12 5.09
C THR A 71 -9.13 -19.17 5.90
N LEU A 72 -7.84 -19.48 6.02
CA LEU A 72 -6.86 -18.57 6.60
C LEU A 72 -5.92 -18.07 5.51
N VAL A 73 -5.52 -16.80 5.60
CA VAL A 73 -4.47 -16.18 4.79
C VAL A 73 -3.46 -15.57 5.76
N ASN A 74 -2.19 -15.95 5.63
CA ASN A 74 -1.10 -15.56 6.54
C ASN A 74 -1.49 -15.71 8.02
N ASP A 75 -1.97 -16.91 8.35
CA ASP A 75 -2.43 -17.33 9.69
C ASP A 75 -3.64 -16.53 10.25
N THR A 76 -4.25 -15.66 9.44
CA THR A 76 -5.44 -14.89 9.81
C THR A 76 -6.67 -15.42 9.07
N ARG A 77 -7.76 -15.71 9.80
CA ARG A 77 -9.02 -16.16 9.20
C ARG A 77 -9.68 -15.02 8.43
N ILE A 78 -10.09 -15.29 7.19
CA ILE A 78 -10.79 -14.32 6.34
C ILE A 78 -12.31 -14.46 6.51
N PHE A 79 -13.01 -13.32 6.46
CA PHE A 79 -14.48 -13.25 6.51
C PHE A 79 -15.10 -12.52 5.31
N ARG A 80 -14.25 -11.96 4.46
CA ARG A 80 -14.62 -11.20 3.26
C ARG A 80 -13.64 -11.59 2.14
N PRO A 81 -14.01 -11.35 0.86
CA PRO A 81 -13.07 -11.46 -0.25
C PRO A 81 -11.74 -10.78 0.10
N THR A 82 -10.64 -11.52 0.03
CA THR A 82 -9.31 -11.08 0.43
C THR A 82 -8.38 -11.18 -0.76
N GLN A 83 -7.74 -10.07 -1.14
CA GLN A 83 -6.79 -10.08 -2.24
C GLN A 83 -5.52 -10.85 -1.84
N LEU A 84 -5.05 -11.69 -2.76
CA LEU A 84 -3.79 -12.42 -2.63
C LEU A 84 -2.64 -11.60 -3.20
N ARG A 85 -1.50 -11.69 -2.52
CA ARG A 85 -0.21 -11.11 -2.89
C ARG A 85 0.82 -12.20 -3.00
N ASP A 86 1.84 -11.95 -3.80
CA ASP A 86 2.96 -12.89 -3.95
C ASP A 86 3.50 -13.32 -2.59
N ALA A 87 3.78 -14.63 -2.47
CA ALA A 87 4.18 -15.35 -1.27
C ALA A 87 3.12 -15.47 -0.15
N ASP A 88 1.87 -15.04 -0.36
CA ASP A 88 0.80 -15.26 0.62
C ASP A 88 0.57 -16.75 0.86
N VAL A 89 0.42 -17.10 2.14
CA VAL A 89 0.13 -18.47 2.57
C VAL A 89 -1.36 -18.62 2.84
N ILE A 90 -2.00 -19.50 2.09
CA ILE A 90 -3.41 -19.87 2.29
C ILE A 90 -3.46 -21.19 3.05
N VAL A 91 -4.27 -21.28 4.10
CA VAL A 91 -4.50 -22.53 4.84
C VAL A 91 -5.96 -22.92 4.77
N ILE A 92 -6.23 -24.12 4.25
CA ILE A 92 -7.56 -24.70 4.10
C ILE A 92 -7.54 -26.12 4.66
N GLY A 93 -8.37 -26.40 5.68
CA GLY A 93 -8.43 -27.73 6.30
C GLY A 93 -7.13 -28.19 6.97
N GLY A 94 -6.17 -27.29 7.21
CA GLY A 94 -4.82 -27.62 7.70
C GLY A 94 -3.78 -27.78 6.60
N GLN A 95 -4.19 -27.80 5.33
CA GLN A 95 -3.30 -27.85 4.18
C GLN A 95 -2.83 -26.45 3.81
N ARG A 96 -1.53 -26.29 3.55
CA ARG A 96 -0.87 -25.02 3.21
C ARG A 96 -0.67 -24.90 1.70
N PHE A 97 -1.10 -23.79 1.14
CA PHE A 97 -0.91 -23.40 -0.26
C PHE A 97 -0.14 -22.08 -0.28
N VAL A 98 0.76 -21.90 -1.24
CA VAL A 98 1.50 -20.64 -1.41
C VAL A 98 1.06 -20.00 -2.71
N PHE A 99 0.64 -18.75 -2.67
CA PHE A 99 0.34 -17.98 -3.87
C PHE A 99 1.62 -17.37 -4.43
N CYS A 100 1.85 -17.58 -5.72
CA CYS A 100 3.01 -17.07 -6.42
C CYS A 100 2.55 -16.26 -7.63
N GLN A 101 3.05 -15.05 -7.75
CA GLN A 101 2.79 -14.18 -8.89
C GLN A 101 4.09 -13.53 -9.34
N PRO A 102 4.52 -13.75 -10.59
CA PRO A 102 5.72 -13.12 -11.11
C PRO A 102 5.51 -11.61 -11.16
N VAL A 103 6.32 -10.90 -10.38
CA VAL A 103 6.32 -9.44 -10.32
C VAL A 103 6.81 -8.94 -11.68
N SER A 104 5.91 -8.37 -12.49
CA SER A 104 6.39 -7.52 -13.58
C SER A 104 6.89 -6.23 -12.94
N PRO A 105 8.03 -5.67 -13.39
CA PRO A 105 8.57 -4.41 -12.87
C PRO A 105 7.57 -3.24 -12.90
N ASP A 106 6.48 -3.37 -13.67
CA ASP A 106 5.42 -2.37 -13.82
C ASP A 106 4.18 -2.57 -12.94
N ASP A 107 4.09 -3.64 -12.14
CA ASP A 107 2.86 -4.01 -11.38
C ASP A 107 3.09 -4.14 -9.85
N ASN A 108 3.53 -3.06 -9.22
CA ASN A 108 3.43 -2.90 -7.76
C ASN A 108 1.97 -2.67 -7.35
N THR A 109 1.23 -3.77 -7.18
CA THR A 109 -0.19 -3.78 -6.81
C THR A 109 -0.37 -4.01 -5.31
N ASP A 110 -0.10 -2.99 -4.50
CA ASP A 110 -0.70 -2.89 -3.16
C ASP A 110 -2.10 -2.28 -3.29
N ASP A 111 -3.09 -3.15 -3.49
CA ASP A 111 -4.48 -2.90 -3.10
C ASP A 111 -4.69 -3.55 -1.73
N ALA A 112 -4.50 -2.76 -0.69
CA ALA A 112 -5.21 -2.96 0.56
C ALA A 112 -5.85 -1.61 0.92
N ALA A 113 -7.16 -1.66 1.13
CA ALA A 113 -8.05 -0.56 1.53
C ALA A 113 -8.47 0.44 0.43
N ALA A 114 -9.35 0.00 -0.47
CA ALA A 114 -10.50 0.83 -0.87
C ALA A 114 -11.64 -0.05 -1.38
N GLY A 115 -12.79 0.04 -0.71
CA GLY A 115 -14.02 -0.50 -1.26
C GLY A 115 -14.32 0.14 -2.61
N THR A 116 -14.83 -0.64 -3.56
CA THR A 116 -15.54 -0.27 -4.80
C THR A 116 -15.25 1.13 -5.37
N ALA A 117 -13.99 1.57 -5.39
CA ALA A 117 -13.62 2.86 -5.93
C ALA A 117 -13.29 2.66 -7.39
N VAL A 118 -14.12 3.22 -8.27
CA VAL A 118 -13.82 3.26 -9.70
C VAL A 118 -12.50 4.02 -9.85
N ILE A 119 -11.46 3.34 -10.33
CA ILE A 119 -10.16 3.97 -10.60
C ILE A 119 -10.34 4.84 -11.84
N VAL A 120 -10.17 6.14 -11.66
CA VAL A 120 -10.34 7.18 -12.69
C VAL A 120 -9.03 7.43 -13.44
N GLY A 121 -7.87 7.11 -12.85
CA GLY A 121 -6.58 7.21 -13.54
C GLY A 121 -5.35 6.96 -12.66
N LYS A 122 -4.17 7.05 -13.28
CA LYS A 122 -2.85 7.09 -12.61
C LYS A 122 -2.25 8.48 -12.80
N THR A 123 -1.66 9.05 -11.76
CA THR A 123 -0.99 10.37 -11.80
C THR A 123 0.19 10.38 -10.84
N ALA A 124 1.19 11.22 -11.10
CA ALA A 124 2.26 11.48 -10.15
C ALA A 124 1.80 12.53 -9.13
N CYS A 125 2.03 12.24 -7.86
CA CYS A 125 1.62 13.10 -6.75
C CYS A 125 2.75 13.31 -5.76
N TRP A 126 2.83 14.53 -5.24
CA TRP A 126 3.48 14.78 -3.96
C TRP A 126 2.48 14.49 -2.84
N MET A 127 2.93 13.80 -1.82
CA MET A 127 2.13 13.38 -0.67
C MET A 127 2.89 13.68 0.60
N LEU A 128 2.28 14.47 1.48
CA LEU A 128 2.82 14.88 2.76
C LEU A 128 1.91 14.37 3.88
N VAL A 129 2.44 13.50 4.73
CA VAL A 129 1.81 13.16 6.01
C VAL A 129 2.15 14.25 7.02
N VAL A 130 1.13 14.77 7.68
CA VAL A 130 1.24 15.62 8.87
C VAL A 130 0.70 14.82 10.04
N ALA A 131 1.58 14.46 10.98
CA ALA A 131 1.24 13.63 12.11
C ALA A 131 1.50 14.36 13.44
N VAL A 132 0.54 14.23 14.35
CA VAL A 132 0.62 14.73 15.72
C VAL A 132 0.60 13.56 16.69
N ALA A 133 1.58 13.49 17.60
CA ALA A 133 1.66 12.42 18.60
C ALA A 133 0.59 12.53 19.70
N ASP A 134 0.33 13.76 20.19
CA ASP A 134 -0.70 14.03 21.20
C ASP A 134 -1.77 14.97 20.64
N PRO A 135 -2.91 14.44 20.17
CA PRO A 135 -3.99 15.25 19.60
C PRO A 135 -4.76 16.06 20.65
N ALA A 136 -4.53 15.83 21.96
CA ALA A 136 -5.12 16.65 23.03
C ALA A 136 -4.25 17.88 23.37
N SER A 137 -2.99 17.91 22.92
CA SER A 137 -2.09 19.02 23.15
C SER A 137 -2.48 20.24 22.31
N VAL A 138 -2.75 21.37 22.99
CA VAL A 138 -3.10 22.65 22.35
C VAL A 138 -2.03 23.08 21.36
N SER A 139 -0.74 23.02 21.74
CA SER A 139 0.36 23.43 20.86
C SER A 139 0.47 22.55 19.61
N ALA A 140 0.12 21.27 19.73
CA ALA A 140 0.16 20.35 18.60
C ALA A 140 -1.04 20.55 17.66
N VAL A 141 -2.23 20.85 18.20
CA VAL A 141 -3.41 21.24 17.42
C VAL A 141 -3.17 22.56 16.68
N GLU A 142 -2.66 23.59 17.36
CA GLU A 142 -2.34 24.88 16.75
C GLU A 142 -1.30 24.74 15.63
N TRP A 143 -0.26 23.93 15.86
CA TRP A 143 0.74 23.62 14.85
C TRP A 143 0.13 22.94 13.63
N ALA A 144 -0.72 21.92 13.83
CA ALA A 144 -1.38 21.20 12.73
C ALA A 144 -2.33 22.11 11.95
N THR A 145 -3.07 22.99 12.63
CA THR A 145 -3.94 23.99 12.00
C THR A 145 -3.14 25.00 11.16
N ARG A 146 -1.99 25.47 11.67
CA ARG A 146 -1.10 26.34 10.88
C ARG A 146 -0.55 25.61 9.65
N ALA A 147 -0.10 24.37 9.82
CA ALA A 147 0.39 23.55 8.71
C ALA A 147 -0.67 23.38 7.63
N GLU A 148 -1.92 23.11 8.02
CA GLU A 148 -3.05 23.01 7.12
C GLU A 148 -3.29 24.29 6.32
N GLN A 149 -3.25 25.46 6.98
CA GLN A 149 -3.42 26.75 6.31
C GLN A 149 -2.32 27.01 5.27
N THR A 150 -1.06 26.74 5.62
CA THR A 150 0.09 26.87 4.71
C THR A 150 -0.05 25.91 3.51
N LEU A 151 -0.48 24.67 3.75
CA LEU A 151 -0.72 23.66 2.71
C LEU A 151 -1.89 24.04 1.79
N ALA A 152 -2.99 24.51 2.34
CA ALA A 152 -4.16 24.94 1.58
C ALA A 152 -3.86 26.17 0.70
N LYS A 153 -3.09 27.14 1.23
CA LYS A 153 -2.56 28.28 0.43
C LYS A 153 -1.66 27.79 -0.71
N GLY A 154 -0.91 26.72 -0.48
CA GLY A 154 -0.11 26.00 -1.47
C GLY A 154 -0.90 25.15 -2.47
N GLY A 155 -2.24 25.19 -2.44
CA GLY A 155 -3.09 24.42 -3.35
C GLY A 155 -3.19 22.93 -3.02
N ALA A 156 -2.78 22.50 -1.82
CA ALA A 156 -2.88 21.10 -1.41
C ALA A 156 -4.34 20.66 -1.30
N ARG A 157 -4.61 19.42 -1.70
CA ARG A 157 -5.83 18.71 -1.30
C ARG A 157 -5.55 18.00 0.02
N LEU A 158 -6.53 18.03 0.92
CA LEU A 158 -6.37 17.55 2.29
C LEU A 158 -7.34 16.40 2.56
N LYS A 159 -6.82 15.32 3.15
CA LYS A 159 -7.61 14.18 3.62
C LYS A 159 -7.28 13.91 5.08
N ARG A 160 -8.24 14.14 5.96
CA ARG A 160 -8.07 13.97 7.41
C ARG A 160 -8.25 12.52 7.84
N TRP A 161 -7.47 12.11 8.83
CA TRP A 161 -7.72 10.91 9.61
C TRP A 161 -8.22 11.29 11.01
N ARG A 162 -8.42 10.29 11.89
CA ARG A 162 -8.83 10.56 13.27
C ARG A 162 -7.85 11.54 13.95
N GLY A 163 -8.39 12.60 14.55
CA GLY A 163 -7.61 13.62 15.28
C GLY A 163 -7.08 14.75 14.41
N ALA A 164 -5.92 15.31 14.79
CA ALA A 164 -5.27 16.44 14.12
C ALA A 164 -4.30 16.01 12.98
N SER A 165 -4.15 14.71 12.73
CA SER A 165 -3.28 14.16 11.69
C SER A 165 -4.00 14.05 10.34
N PHE A 166 -3.29 14.33 9.25
CA PHE A 166 -3.87 14.33 7.91
C PHE A 166 -2.84 14.09 6.81
N LEU A 167 -3.34 13.72 5.63
CA LEU A 167 -2.59 13.67 4.37
C LEU A 167 -2.86 14.94 3.57
N ALA A 168 -1.81 15.60 3.12
CA ALA A 168 -1.86 16.60 2.07
C ALA A 168 -1.30 16.02 0.78
N HIS A 169 -1.89 16.36 -0.36
CA HIS A 169 -1.35 15.93 -1.64
C HIS A 169 -1.54 16.97 -2.75
N TRP A 170 -0.65 16.91 -3.73
CA TRP A 170 -0.67 17.71 -4.95
C TRP A 170 -0.48 16.81 -6.15
N ARG A 171 -1.33 16.99 -7.15
CA ARG A 171 -1.18 16.34 -8.45
C ARG A 171 -0.22 17.15 -9.32
N VAL A 172 0.65 16.45 -10.04
CA VAL A 172 1.62 17.08 -10.97
C VAL A 172 0.96 17.92 -12.05
N GLU A 173 -0.29 17.61 -12.42
CA GLU A 173 -1.01 18.37 -13.45
C GLU A 173 -1.51 19.74 -12.98
N VAL A 174 -1.57 19.98 -11.66
CA VAL A 174 -2.25 21.16 -11.07
C VAL A 174 -1.29 22.04 -10.27
N ALA A 175 -0.19 21.48 -9.77
CA ALA A 175 0.76 22.20 -8.93
C ALA A 175 2.19 22.15 -9.50
N SER A 176 2.91 23.27 -9.41
CA SER A 176 4.31 23.33 -9.83
C SER A 176 5.26 22.91 -8.70
N PRO A 177 6.40 22.26 -9.01
CA PRO A 177 7.41 21.90 -8.02
C PRO A 177 7.89 23.11 -7.19
N ALA A 178 8.01 24.29 -7.82
CA ALA A 178 8.45 25.51 -7.15
C ALA A 178 7.47 25.98 -6.06
N ALA A 179 6.16 25.91 -6.32
CA ALA A 179 5.13 26.25 -5.33
C ALA A 179 5.17 25.30 -4.14
N ILE A 180 5.26 23.99 -4.41
CA ILE A 180 5.34 22.96 -3.37
C ILE A 180 6.61 23.11 -2.55
N ARG A 181 7.75 23.37 -3.20
CA ARG A 181 9.03 23.61 -2.53
C ARG A 181 8.94 24.78 -1.55
N SER A 182 8.31 25.89 -1.95
CA SER A 182 8.13 27.06 -1.08
C SER A 182 7.33 26.71 0.18
N VAL A 183 6.24 25.96 0.02
CA VAL A 183 5.37 25.51 1.12
C VAL A 183 6.12 24.55 2.05
N VAL A 184 6.87 23.61 1.49
CA VAL A 184 7.67 22.64 2.26
C VAL A 184 8.74 23.34 3.09
N LEU A 185 9.43 24.33 2.52
CA LEU A 185 10.44 25.11 3.23
C LEU A 185 9.83 25.97 4.34
N GLU A 186 8.64 26.55 4.12
CA GLU A 186 7.91 27.29 5.15
C GLU A 186 7.54 26.38 6.33
N LEU A 187 7.04 25.16 6.06
CA LEU A 187 6.71 24.18 7.09
C LEU A 187 7.95 23.72 7.88
N ALA A 188 9.07 23.47 7.20
CA ALA A 188 10.30 23.05 7.83
C ALA A 188 10.94 24.14 8.70
N GLY A 189 10.79 25.41 8.31
CA GLY A 189 11.27 26.55 9.09
C GLY A 189 10.42 26.84 10.34
N ALA A 190 9.23 26.25 10.45
CA ALA A 190 8.33 26.48 11.57
C ALA A 190 8.67 25.54 12.75
N PRO A 191 8.68 26.03 14.01
CA PRO A 191 8.98 25.19 15.16
C PRO A 191 7.99 24.04 15.26
N CYS A 192 8.51 22.82 15.25
CA CYS A 192 7.74 21.58 15.34
C CYS A 192 7.62 21.16 16.82
N PRO A 193 6.40 21.01 17.36
CA PRO A 193 6.22 20.56 18.74
C PRO A 193 6.70 19.12 18.92
N ALA A 194 7.00 18.74 20.16
CA ALA A 194 7.57 17.42 20.46
C ALA A 194 6.65 16.30 19.96
N GLY A 195 7.21 15.39 19.14
CA GLY A 195 6.47 14.26 18.58
C GLY A 195 5.62 14.56 17.35
N ALA A 196 5.50 15.82 16.91
CA ALA A 196 4.91 16.14 15.61
C ALA A 196 5.90 15.85 14.47
N ARG A 197 5.38 15.39 13.34
CA ARG A 197 6.18 14.86 12.23
C ARG A 197 5.60 15.23 10.89
N LEU A 198 6.50 15.45 9.94
CA LEU A 198 6.24 15.64 8.54
C LEU A 198 6.96 14.55 7.75
N ALA A 199 6.26 13.90 6.82
CA ALA A 199 6.87 12.92 5.93
C ALA A 199 6.41 13.15 4.49
N LEU A 200 7.34 13.48 3.60
CA LEU A 200 7.05 13.83 2.21
C LEU A 200 7.62 12.82 1.22
N HIS A 201 6.72 12.33 0.36
CA HIS A 201 7.05 11.46 -0.75
C HIS A 201 6.53 12.00 -2.08
N TYR A 202 7.21 11.63 -3.16
CA TYR A 202 6.76 11.87 -4.53
C TYR A 202 6.71 10.53 -5.26
N GLY A 203 5.55 10.20 -5.83
CA GLY A 203 5.38 8.93 -6.51
C GLY A 203 4.06 8.83 -7.27
N THR A 204 3.91 7.76 -8.02
CA THR A 204 2.68 7.50 -8.78
C THR A 204 1.59 6.94 -7.89
N VAL A 205 0.42 7.55 -7.95
CA VAL A 205 -0.79 7.12 -7.25
C VAL A 205 -1.90 6.78 -8.24
N ARG A 206 -2.81 5.92 -7.80
CA ARG A 206 -4.09 5.68 -8.47
C ARG A 206 -5.12 6.61 -7.85
N VAL A 207 -5.89 7.30 -8.68
CA VAL A 207 -6.98 8.18 -8.23
C VAL A 207 -8.28 7.43 -8.44
N GLY A 208 -9.00 7.16 -7.36
CA GLY A 208 -10.35 6.62 -7.38
C GLY A 208 -11.38 7.71 -7.11
N ALA A 209 -12.59 7.55 -7.67
CA ALA A 209 -13.74 8.34 -7.25
C ALA A 209 -14.06 8.06 -5.78
N GLY A 210 -14.21 9.12 -4.98
CA GLY A 210 -14.67 9.06 -3.59
C GLY A 210 -16.20 8.94 -3.50
N ALA A 211 -16.75 9.03 -2.29
CA ALA A 211 -18.20 8.91 -2.07
C ALA A 211 -18.96 10.17 -2.55
N GLY A 212 -18.27 11.32 -2.66
CA GLY A 212 -18.77 12.56 -3.23
C GLY A 212 -18.12 12.96 -4.57
N PRO A 213 -18.75 13.86 -5.35
CA PRO A 213 -18.29 14.27 -6.68
C PRO A 213 -16.94 15.01 -6.71
N THR A 214 -16.49 15.53 -5.56
CA THR A 214 -15.20 16.22 -5.39
C THR A 214 -14.22 15.46 -4.51
N GLU A 215 -14.65 14.32 -3.95
CA GLU A 215 -13.84 13.51 -3.06
C GLU A 215 -13.00 12.56 -3.92
N GLU A 216 -11.68 12.65 -3.79
CA GLU A 216 -10.73 11.80 -4.50
C GLU A 216 -10.06 10.84 -3.51
N ASN A 217 -9.96 9.58 -3.88
CA ASN A 217 -9.24 8.57 -3.11
C ASN A 217 -7.91 8.26 -3.79
N LEU A 218 -6.80 8.65 -3.15
CA LEU A 218 -5.48 8.21 -3.56
C LEU A 218 -5.21 6.80 -3.04
N LEU A 219 -4.73 5.93 -3.93
CA LEU A 219 -4.47 4.52 -3.66
C LEU A 219 -3.12 4.08 -4.25
N GLY A 220 -2.54 3.05 -3.65
CA GLY A 220 -1.34 2.39 -4.13
C GLY A 220 -0.12 2.55 -3.23
N ALA A 221 0.97 1.89 -3.64
CA ALA A 221 2.19 1.76 -2.85
C ALA A 221 2.79 3.10 -2.41
N ALA A 222 2.71 4.13 -3.25
CA ALA A 222 3.25 5.46 -2.90
C ALA A 222 2.52 6.09 -1.70
N VAL A 223 1.21 5.87 -1.56
CA VAL A 223 0.42 6.33 -0.39
C VAL A 223 0.84 5.55 0.86
N THR A 224 0.88 4.22 0.76
CA THR A 224 1.32 3.35 1.86
C THR A 224 2.74 3.69 2.31
N PHE A 225 3.64 3.91 1.36
CA PHE A 225 5.03 4.29 1.65
C PHE A 225 5.10 5.64 2.36
N THR A 226 4.28 6.62 1.99
CA THR A 226 4.24 7.92 2.70
C THR A 226 3.89 7.75 4.19
N HIS A 227 2.99 6.82 4.53
CA HIS A 227 2.69 6.48 5.92
C HIS A 227 3.85 5.77 6.62
N GLN A 228 4.48 4.81 5.94
CA GLN A 228 5.64 4.12 6.52
C GLN A 228 6.83 5.07 6.70
N LEU A 229 6.94 6.10 5.85
CA LEU A 229 7.92 7.17 5.94
C LEU A 229 7.72 8.00 7.22
N GLU A 230 6.46 8.28 7.58
CA GLU A 230 6.11 8.91 8.85
C GLU A 230 6.45 8.02 10.05
N ALA A 231 6.13 6.72 9.99
CA ALA A 231 6.50 5.77 11.03
C ALA A 231 8.03 5.72 11.22
N ALA A 232 8.79 5.75 10.13
CA ALA A 232 10.25 5.84 10.18
C ALA A 232 10.73 7.16 10.82
N ALA A 233 10.08 8.29 10.54
CA ALA A 233 10.39 9.56 11.20
C ALA A 233 10.20 9.48 12.72
N ALA A 234 9.17 8.74 13.16
CA ALA A 234 8.92 8.48 14.57
C ALA A 234 10.04 7.67 15.24
N GLU A 235 10.45 6.58 14.61
CA GLU A 235 11.52 5.70 15.09
C GLU A 235 12.88 6.43 15.17
N LEU A 236 13.11 7.36 14.24
CA LEU A 236 14.35 8.15 14.16
C LEU A 236 14.35 9.38 15.06
N GLY A 237 13.19 9.77 15.61
CA GLY A 237 13.06 10.98 16.42
C GLY A 237 13.28 12.27 15.62
N VAL A 238 12.95 12.29 14.33
CA VAL A 238 13.13 13.45 13.45
C VAL A 238 11.81 14.11 13.09
N GLY A 239 11.82 15.44 12.99
CA GLY A 239 10.61 16.24 12.74
C GLY A 239 10.16 16.26 11.27
N PHE A 240 11.09 16.15 10.31
CA PHE A 240 10.78 16.16 8.89
C PHE A 240 11.65 15.17 8.12
N LEU A 241 10.99 14.20 7.48
CA LEU A 241 11.64 13.19 6.67
C LEU A 241 11.18 13.24 5.21
N LEU A 242 12.13 13.03 4.30
CA LEU A 242 11.96 13.13 2.85
C LEU A 242 12.43 11.83 2.19
N SER A 243 11.61 11.32 1.28
CA SER A 243 12.05 10.31 0.31
C SER A 243 13.06 10.91 -0.68
N GLU A 244 13.84 10.05 -1.34
CA GLU A 244 14.78 10.47 -2.38
C GLU A 244 14.07 11.14 -3.55
N GLU A 245 12.94 10.58 -3.97
CA GLU A 245 12.13 11.07 -5.08
C GLU A 245 11.58 12.47 -4.78
N ALA A 246 11.12 12.72 -3.55
CA ALA A 246 10.66 14.04 -3.12
C ALA A 246 11.80 15.06 -3.07
N ALA A 247 12.95 14.68 -2.50
CA ALA A 247 14.10 15.56 -2.39
C ALA A 247 14.65 15.95 -3.77
N ASN A 248 14.66 15.02 -4.73
CA ASN A 248 15.08 15.29 -6.10
C ASN A 248 14.05 16.11 -6.86
N SER A 249 12.76 15.74 -6.76
CA SER A 249 11.68 16.43 -7.46
C SER A 249 11.52 17.89 -7.04
N LEU A 250 11.84 18.22 -5.79
CA LEU A 250 11.76 19.58 -5.24
C LEU A 250 13.12 20.28 -5.13
N GLU A 251 14.19 19.67 -5.65
CA GLU A 251 15.56 20.19 -5.57
C GLU A 251 16.02 20.52 -4.14
N LEU A 252 15.52 19.75 -3.16
CA LEU A 252 15.82 19.92 -1.73
C LEU A 252 17.04 19.12 -1.27
N ALA A 253 17.57 18.23 -2.11
CA ALA A 253 18.70 17.35 -1.75
C ALA A 253 19.95 18.12 -1.25
N LYS A 254 20.16 19.36 -1.69
CA LYS A 254 21.28 20.22 -1.25
C LYS A 254 21.03 20.89 0.11
N MET A 255 19.76 20.99 0.52
CA MET A 255 19.33 21.65 1.75
C MET A 255 19.05 20.66 2.88
N ALA A 256 18.99 19.36 2.56
CA ALA A 256 18.63 18.30 3.47
C ALA A 256 19.85 17.47 3.90
N THR A 257 19.84 16.97 5.13
CA THR A 257 20.88 16.07 5.65
C THR A 257 20.63 14.65 5.18
N ARG A 258 21.63 14.01 4.55
CA ARG A 258 21.49 12.64 4.04
C ARG A 258 21.69 11.61 5.16
N LEU A 259 20.72 10.71 5.37
CA LEU A 259 20.76 9.68 6.44
C LEU A 259 21.42 8.34 6.03
N GLY A 260 21.90 8.22 4.79
CA GLY A 260 22.33 6.94 4.20
C GLY A 260 21.16 6.04 3.77
N PRO A 261 21.40 4.91 3.08
CA PRO A 261 20.33 4.01 2.67
C PRO A 261 19.75 3.29 3.89
N ARG A 262 18.57 3.74 4.37
CA ARG A 262 17.79 3.01 5.37
C ARG A 262 16.53 2.47 4.72
N ALA A 263 16.40 1.15 4.74
CA ALA A 263 15.18 0.49 4.30
C ALA A 263 14.03 0.86 5.23
N VAL A 264 12.89 1.23 4.64
CA VAL A 264 11.66 1.42 5.38
C VAL A 264 11.02 0.06 5.61
N ARG A 265 10.65 -0.25 6.86
CA ARG A 265 10.00 -1.52 7.19
C ARG A 265 8.70 -1.65 6.40
N GLY A 266 8.59 -2.71 5.59
CA GLY A 266 7.40 -2.97 4.77
C GLY A 266 7.36 -2.30 3.41
N ALA A 267 8.44 -1.64 2.96
CA ALA A 267 8.61 -1.17 1.58
C ALA A 267 9.99 -1.58 1.02
N PRO A 268 10.16 -2.84 0.59
CA PRO A 268 11.40 -3.31 -0.01
C PRO A 268 11.74 -2.48 -1.26
N GLY A 269 12.97 -1.95 -1.31
CA GLY A 269 13.47 -1.12 -2.41
C GLY A 269 13.27 0.39 -2.26
N MET A 270 12.44 0.85 -1.32
CA MET A 270 12.25 2.27 -1.05
C MET A 270 13.10 2.71 0.15
N HIS A 271 13.73 3.88 0.01
CA HIS A 271 14.77 4.32 0.93
C HIS A 271 14.41 5.67 1.54
N VAL A 272 14.56 5.77 2.86
CA VAL A 272 14.71 7.08 3.51
C VAL A 272 16.06 7.63 3.12
N ARG A 273 16.11 8.90 2.69
CA ARG A 273 17.40 9.51 2.38
C ARG A 273 17.66 10.85 3.03
N PHE A 274 16.64 11.64 3.35
CA PHE A 274 16.86 13.04 3.72
C PHE A 274 16.04 13.48 4.94
N VAL A 275 16.64 14.32 5.77
CA VAL A 275 16.00 15.07 6.86
C VAL A 275 16.13 16.54 6.54
N LEU A 276 15.01 17.26 6.57
CA LEU A 276 14.98 18.72 6.41
C LEU A 276 15.02 19.41 7.77
#